data_AF-A0A2C0ZBA4-F1
#
_entry.id   AF-A0A2C0ZBA4-F1
#
_cell.length_a   1.000
_cell.length_b   1.000
_cell.length_c   1.000
_cell.angle_alpha   90.00
_cell.angle_beta   90.00
_cell.angle_gamma   90.00
#
_symmetry.space_group_name_H-M   'P 1'
#
loop_
_entity.id
_entity.type
_entity.pdbx_description
1 polymer ?
#
loop_
_entity_poly.entity_id
_entity_poly.type
_entity_poly.pdbx_seq_one_letter_code
_entity_poly.pdbx_strand_id
1 'polypeptide(L)'
;MSKLKKFTTIATATTLSAGILLGLLPTETQAATNTKVVQAQNDLKKQVSSYIKVLTNLKSEIAYTDYDVYDYYKELQSDITLFNKYSYSGKDELVKKTTGFKTRIDKARKDNAAVDMKKIKAQFNTYIKKVDSKNAKTYYTTQKNKLTAIRNYQNHTYNNIEEYTYEIEDQIYTENEIYIRKQLPVEYKNFETESTLGMQHLYGLSSKESEIISYAYEVLDMDYPTHRQIETDITNMFEKLYTGNFGDIDDLEEGDNYSLYTAIEKRDVAKAKTALVKSTAAYKNFNDSYNQFEIDLNTYKANLTVKFANKVKK
;
A
#
# COMPACT_ATOMS: atom_id res chain seq x y z
N MET A 1 22.67 -67.47 1.41
CA MET A 1 22.25 -66.83 0.15
C MET A 1 22.18 -65.32 0.43
N SER A 2 22.70 -64.36 -0.33
CA SER A 2 23.22 -64.28 -1.69
C SER A 2 24.29 -63.16 -1.81
N LYS A 3 25.46 -63.54 -2.33
CA LYS A 3 26.43 -62.84 -3.20
C LYS A 3 26.40 -61.30 -3.32
N LEU A 4 27.38 -60.64 -2.69
CA LEU A 4 28.06 -59.45 -3.25
C LEU A 4 28.99 -59.88 -4.40
N LYS A 5 28.90 -59.21 -5.56
CA LYS A 5 29.94 -59.21 -6.61
C LYS A 5 30.15 -57.78 -7.12
N LYS A 6 31.44 -57.37 -7.11
CA LYS A 6 32.07 -56.16 -7.69
C LYS A 6 31.67 -55.92 -9.15
N PHE A 7 31.76 -54.67 -9.63
CA PHE A 7 32.47 -54.25 -10.86
C PHE A 7 32.64 -52.71 -10.90
N THR A 8 33.86 -52.22 -10.67
CA THR A 8 34.74 -51.42 -11.58
C THR A 8 34.55 -49.90 -11.60
N THR A 9 35.39 -49.25 -10.79
CA THR A 9 35.90 -47.88 -10.97
C THR A 9 36.68 -47.80 -12.28
N ILE A 10 36.29 -46.92 -13.20
CA ILE A 10 37.11 -46.53 -14.35
C ILE A 10 37.68 -45.15 -14.06
N ALA A 11 39.01 -45.11 -13.90
CA ALA A 11 39.82 -43.91 -14.02
C ALA A 11 39.73 -43.36 -15.46
N THR A 12 39.51 -42.05 -15.62
CA THR A 12 40.30 -41.13 -16.47
C THR A 12 39.55 -39.83 -16.75
N ALA A 13 40.08 -38.70 -16.27
CA ALA A 13 40.15 -37.44 -16.99
C ALA A 13 41.16 -36.51 -16.28
N THR A 14 42.39 -36.99 -16.16
CA THR A 14 43.56 -36.13 -15.96
C THR A 14 43.76 -35.26 -17.22
N THR A 15 43.82 -33.94 -17.00
CA THR A 15 44.65 -32.98 -17.76
C THR A 15 44.67 -33.09 -19.29
N LEU A 16 43.85 -32.28 -19.97
CA LEU A 16 44.15 -31.85 -21.36
C LEU A 16 45.14 -30.67 -21.31
N SER A 17 46.40 -30.97 -20.95
CA SER A 17 47.52 -30.03 -21.11
C SER A 17 48.85 -30.79 -21.07
N ALA A 18 49.21 -31.41 -22.19
CA ALA A 18 50.59 -31.68 -22.65
C ALA A 18 50.52 -32.67 -23.82
N GLY A 19 50.45 -32.14 -25.04
CA GLY A 19 50.46 -32.90 -26.29
C GLY A 19 50.91 -32.02 -27.45
N ILE A 20 51.84 -31.11 -27.19
CA ILE A 20 52.66 -30.48 -28.22
C ILE A 20 54.05 -31.08 -28.05
N LEU A 21 54.30 -32.23 -28.68
CA LEU A 21 55.67 -32.58 -29.06
C LEU A 21 55.64 -33.52 -30.26
N LEU A 22 56.03 -32.94 -31.39
CA LEU A 22 56.54 -33.56 -32.62
C LEU A 22 55.58 -34.48 -33.40
N GLY A 23 55.04 -33.94 -34.50
CA GLY A 23 54.57 -34.74 -35.64
C GLY A 23 53.31 -34.21 -36.30
N LEU A 24 53.51 -33.43 -37.38
CA LEU A 24 52.53 -33.06 -38.42
C LEU A 24 51.44 -32.04 -38.02
N LEU A 25 51.58 -30.83 -38.56
CA LEU A 25 50.53 -29.83 -38.70
C LEU A 25 49.29 -30.47 -39.35
N PRO A 26 48.11 -30.48 -38.71
CA PRO A 26 46.86 -30.68 -39.43
C PRO A 26 46.47 -29.35 -40.05
N THR A 27 46.52 -29.31 -41.37
CA THR A 27 45.99 -28.26 -42.23
C THR A 27 44.54 -27.93 -41.88
N GLU A 28 44.22 -26.65 -42.00
CA GLU A 28 42.96 -25.97 -41.68
C GLU A 28 41.73 -26.58 -42.40
N THR A 29 41.22 -27.76 -42.01
CA THR A 29 39.91 -28.24 -42.51
C THR A 29 39.25 -29.37 -41.71
N GLN A 30 39.42 -29.46 -40.38
CA GLN A 30 38.70 -30.48 -39.58
C GLN A 30 38.22 -30.00 -38.19
N ALA A 31 38.02 -28.69 -38.01
CA ALA A 31 37.44 -28.15 -36.76
C ALA A 31 35.89 -28.24 -36.70
N ALA A 32 35.24 -28.75 -37.76
CA ALA A 32 33.84 -29.13 -37.73
C ALA A 32 33.73 -30.64 -37.45
N THR A 33 32.89 -31.01 -36.47
CA THR A 33 32.34 -32.35 -36.19
C THR A 33 33.02 -33.29 -35.18
N ASN A 34 33.48 -32.78 -34.02
CA ASN A 34 33.37 -33.60 -32.80
C ASN A 34 32.00 -33.36 -32.17
N THR A 35 31.06 -34.29 -32.38
CA THR A 35 29.68 -34.23 -31.88
C THR A 35 29.61 -33.93 -30.37
N LYS A 36 30.60 -34.38 -29.58
CA LYS A 36 30.67 -34.10 -28.14
C LYS A 36 30.97 -32.63 -27.83
N VAL A 37 31.83 -31.98 -28.62
CA VAL A 37 32.17 -30.55 -28.46
C VAL A 37 30.97 -29.68 -28.85
N VAL A 38 30.31 -30.02 -29.96
CA VAL A 38 29.08 -29.33 -30.41
C VAL A 38 27.96 -29.47 -29.38
N GLN A 39 27.77 -30.67 -28.82
CA GLN A 39 26.80 -30.90 -27.76
C GLN A 39 27.11 -30.08 -26.50
N ALA A 40 28.36 -30.10 -26.02
CA ALA A 40 28.78 -29.34 -24.85
C ALA A 40 28.63 -27.82 -25.05
N GLN A 41 28.91 -27.30 -26.26
CA GLN A 41 28.65 -25.90 -26.62
C GLN A 41 27.16 -25.56 -26.58
N ASN A 42 26.31 -26.44 -27.11
CA ASN A 42 24.85 -26.25 -27.11
C ASN A 42 24.28 -26.26 -25.69
N ASP A 43 24.75 -27.16 -24.83
CA ASP A 43 24.32 -27.24 -23.44
C ASP A 43 24.77 -26.01 -22.63
N LEU A 44 26.01 -25.57 -22.82
CA LEU A 44 26.51 -24.33 -22.22
C LEU A 44 25.75 -23.10 -22.73
N LYS A 45 25.40 -23.05 -24.02
CA LYS A 45 24.58 -21.97 -24.60
C LYS A 45 23.21 -21.89 -23.93
N LYS A 46 22.54 -23.03 -23.71
CA LYS A 46 21.25 -23.07 -22.97
C LYS A 46 21.41 -22.55 -21.53
N GLN A 47 22.47 -22.96 -20.85
CA GLN A 47 22.77 -22.52 -19.48
C GLN A 47 23.04 -21.00 -19.42
N VAL A 48 23.88 -20.49 -20.32
CA VAL A 48 24.19 -19.05 -20.42
C VAL A 48 22.94 -18.24 -20.75
N SER A 49 22.04 -18.71 -21.61
CA SER A 49 20.76 -18.03 -21.88
C SER A 49 19.93 -17.87 -20.61
N SER A 50 19.89 -18.88 -19.74
CA SER A 50 19.23 -18.80 -18.43
C SER A 50 19.92 -17.76 -17.52
N TYR A 51 21.26 -17.74 -17.48
CA TYR A 51 22.02 -16.75 -16.72
C TYR A 51 21.73 -15.32 -17.18
N ILE A 52 21.75 -15.07 -18.48
CA ILE A 52 21.45 -13.76 -19.06
C ILE A 52 20.02 -13.33 -18.71
N LYS A 53 19.05 -14.25 -18.75
CA LYS A 53 17.66 -13.95 -18.36
C LYS A 53 17.59 -13.48 -16.90
N VAL A 54 18.22 -14.21 -15.97
CA VAL A 54 18.23 -13.82 -14.55
C VAL A 54 18.88 -12.46 -14.33
N LEU A 55 20.05 -12.21 -14.93
CA LEU A 55 20.75 -10.93 -14.79
C LEU A 55 19.95 -9.78 -15.42
N THR A 56 19.26 -10.03 -16.54
CA THR A 56 18.40 -9.03 -17.20
C THR A 56 17.20 -8.70 -16.32
N ASN A 57 16.54 -9.71 -15.73
CA ASN A 57 15.42 -9.49 -14.83
C ASN A 57 15.83 -8.63 -13.61
N LEU A 58 16.95 -8.97 -12.96
CA LEU A 58 17.48 -8.16 -11.86
C LEU A 58 17.75 -6.71 -12.27
N LYS A 59 18.29 -6.50 -13.47
CA LYS A 59 18.56 -5.16 -14.02
C LYS A 59 17.27 -4.36 -14.23
N SER A 60 16.21 -5.01 -14.70
CA SER A 60 14.90 -4.41 -14.90
C SER A 60 14.21 -4.09 -13.57
N GLU A 61 14.26 -5.00 -12.59
CA GLU A 61 13.70 -4.76 -11.25
C GLU A 61 14.37 -3.56 -10.57
N ILE A 62 15.70 -3.47 -10.64
CA ILE A 62 16.47 -2.30 -10.16
C ILE A 62 16.02 -0.99 -10.82
N ALA A 63 15.73 -1.02 -12.12
CA ALA A 63 15.28 0.17 -12.85
C ALA A 63 13.84 0.56 -12.50
N TYR A 64 12.97 -0.42 -12.24
CA TYR A 64 11.61 -0.17 -11.78
C TYR A 64 11.62 0.47 -10.39
N THR A 65 12.33 -0.12 -9.42
CA THR A 65 12.45 0.47 -8.07
C THR A 65 13.11 1.85 -8.09
N ASP A 66 14.03 2.12 -9.03
CA ASP A 66 14.63 3.45 -9.19
C ASP A 66 13.60 4.53 -9.57
N TYR A 67 12.58 4.15 -10.36
CA TYR A 67 11.50 5.03 -10.75
C TYR A 67 10.67 5.43 -9.52
N ASP A 68 10.20 4.45 -8.75
CA ASP A 68 9.39 4.70 -7.56
C ASP A 68 10.16 5.53 -6.51
N VAL A 69 11.41 5.17 -6.23
CA VAL A 69 12.28 5.94 -5.31
C VAL A 69 12.47 7.39 -5.78
N TYR A 70 12.56 7.60 -7.09
CA TYR A 70 12.75 8.94 -7.63
C TYR A 70 11.46 9.77 -7.56
N ASP A 71 10.30 9.15 -7.70
CA ASP A 71 9.00 9.81 -7.54
C ASP A 71 8.81 10.33 -6.11
N TYR A 72 9.05 9.49 -5.09
CA TYR A 72 9.06 9.96 -3.68
C TYR A 72 10.08 11.09 -3.45
N TYR A 73 11.27 11.00 -4.05
CA TYR A 73 12.25 12.07 -3.95
C TYR A 73 11.73 13.38 -4.58
N LYS A 74 10.98 13.30 -5.68
CA LYS A 74 10.37 14.47 -6.34
C LYS A 74 9.26 15.08 -5.48
N GLU A 75 8.47 14.27 -4.80
CA GLU A 75 7.47 14.71 -3.82
C GLU A 75 8.13 15.49 -2.68
N LEU A 76 9.15 14.92 -2.03
CA LEU A 76 9.90 15.62 -0.97
C LEU A 76 10.53 16.94 -1.44
N GLN A 77 10.95 17.04 -2.71
CA GLN A 77 11.42 18.31 -3.28
C GLN A 77 10.31 19.35 -3.40
N SER A 78 9.10 18.92 -3.77
CA SER A 78 7.90 19.77 -3.79
C SER A 78 7.57 20.24 -2.37
N ASP A 79 7.63 19.34 -1.40
CA ASP A 79 7.32 19.63 0.00
C ASP A 79 8.28 20.64 0.61
N ILE A 80 9.57 20.56 0.30
CA ILE A 80 10.54 21.61 0.70
C ILE A 80 10.06 23.00 0.26
N THR A 81 9.45 23.12 -0.93
CA THR A 81 8.89 24.39 -1.42
C THR A 81 7.69 24.83 -0.59
N LEU A 82 6.82 23.89 -0.20
CA LEU A 82 5.70 24.16 0.70
C LEU A 82 6.18 24.59 2.09
N PHE A 83 7.11 23.84 2.71
CA PHE A 83 7.72 24.19 4.01
C PHE A 83 8.29 25.61 4.00
N ASN A 84 8.94 26.02 2.90
CA ASN A 84 9.43 27.38 2.73
C ASN A 84 8.30 28.42 2.66
N LYS A 85 7.32 28.18 1.78
CA LYS A 85 6.19 29.09 1.56
C LYS A 85 5.38 29.31 2.83
N TYR A 86 5.21 28.25 3.60
CA TYR A 86 4.26 28.15 4.70
C TYR A 86 4.89 28.16 6.08
N SER A 87 6.24 28.18 6.13
CA SER A 87 7.06 28.19 7.33
C SER A 87 6.72 27.05 8.28
N TYR A 88 6.52 25.84 7.73
CA TYR A 88 6.32 24.64 8.54
C TYR A 88 7.57 24.32 9.37
N SER A 89 7.36 23.67 10.52
CA SER A 89 8.44 23.27 11.41
C SER A 89 9.29 22.16 10.77
N GLY A 90 10.53 21.94 11.23
CA GLY A 90 11.36 20.81 10.76
C GLY A 90 11.96 20.91 9.35
N LYS A 91 11.80 22.04 8.64
CA LYS A 91 12.34 22.28 7.29
C LYS A 91 13.80 21.86 7.11
N ASP A 92 14.67 22.20 8.06
CA ASP A 92 16.11 21.91 7.93
C ASP A 92 16.41 20.41 7.94
N GLU A 93 15.66 19.63 8.73
CA GLU A 93 15.78 18.18 8.75
C GLU A 93 15.23 17.56 7.46
N LEU A 94 14.11 18.09 6.91
CA LEU A 94 13.60 17.70 5.60
C LEU A 94 14.64 17.93 4.49
N VAL A 95 15.24 19.12 4.42
CA VAL A 95 16.29 19.44 3.43
C VAL A 95 17.48 18.47 3.55
N LYS A 96 17.91 18.18 4.79
CA LYS A 96 19.02 17.28 5.07
C LYS A 96 18.71 15.83 4.66
N LYS A 97 17.52 15.32 5.01
CA LYS A 97 17.06 13.96 4.64
C LYS A 97 16.94 13.81 3.13
N THR A 98 16.31 14.77 2.45
CA THR A 98 16.19 14.80 0.98
C THR A 98 17.55 14.81 0.29
N THR A 99 18.52 15.57 0.81
CA THR A 99 19.91 15.54 0.32
C THR A 99 20.57 14.17 0.52
N GLY A 100 20.30 13.53 1.65
CA GLY A 100 20.74 12.15 1.94
C GLY A 100 20.16 11.14 0.94
N PHE A 101 18.86 11.22 0.64
CA PHE A 101 18.21 10.37 -0.36
C PHE A 101 18.79 10.60 -1.76
N LYS A 102 19.00 11.85 -2.18
CA LYS A 102 19.66 12.15 -3.46
C LYS A 102 21.00 11.45 -3.60
N THR A 103 21.83 11.51 -2.55
CA THR A 103 23.14 10.84 -2.53
C THR A 103 22.99 9.32 -2.70
N ARG A 104 21.99 8.72 -2.05
CA ARG A 104 21.74 7.27 -2.15
C ARG A 104 21.26 6.88 -3.55
N ILE A 105 20.34 7.64 -4.13
CA ILE A 105 19.82 7.46 -5.49
C ILE A 105 20.95 7.53 -6.51
N ASP A 106 21.78 8.57 -6.45
CA ASP A 106 22.89 8.75 -7.39
C ASP A 106 23.88 7.59 -7.31
N LYS A 107 24.17 7.11 -6.09
CA LYS A 107 25.02 5.93 -5.90
C LYS A 107 24.42 4.68 -6.55
N ALA A 108 23.13 4.40 -6.29
CA ALA A 108 22.46 3.24 -6.86
C ALA A 108 22.46 3.28 -8.40
N ARG A 109 22.13 4.44 -9.00
CA ARG A 109 22.15 4.66 -10.45
C ARG A 109 23.54 4.46 -11.03
N LYS A 110 24.58 4.99 -10.39
CA LYS A 110 25.98 4.82 -10.81
C LYS A 110 26.40 3.35 -10.77
N ASP A 111 26.13 2.65 -9.67
CA ASP A 111 26.48 1.23 -9.51
C ASP A 111 25.73 0.36 -10.52
N ASN A 112 24.46 0.68 -10.77
CA ASN A 112 23.62 0.01 -11.76
C ASN A 112 24.13 0.24 -13.20
N ALA A 113 24.56 1.46 -13.53
CA ALA A 113 25.12 1.80 -14.84
C ALA A 113 26.48 1.10 -15.08
N ALA A 114 27.26 0.84 -14.03
CA ALA A 114 28.52 0.11 -14.14
C ALA A 114 28.34 -1.38 -14.53
N VAL A 115 27.14 -1.95 -14.33
CA VAL A 115 26.82 -3.31 -14.77
C VAL A 115 26.34 -3.29 -16.23
N ASP A 116 27.30 -3.36 -17.14
CA ASP A 116 27.06 -3.34 -18.59
C ASP A 116 26.66 -4.73 -19.13
N MET A 117 25.37 -4.88 -19.43
CA MET A 117 24.81 -6.12 -19.97
C MET A 117 25.37 -6.49 -21.36
N LYS A 118 25.84 -5.53 -22.15
CA LYS A 118 26.48 -5.81 -23.45
C LYS A 118 27.83 -6.47 -23.25
N LYS A 119 28.64 -5.94 -22.32
CA LYS A 119 29.94 -6.55 -21.95
C LYS A 119 29.76 -7.94 -21.33
N ILE A 120 28.76 -8.10 -20.47
CA ILE A 120 28.42 -9.41 -19.87
C ILE A 120 28.08 -10.45 -20.95
N LYS A 121 27.21 -10.10 -21.90
CA LYS A 121 26.86 -10.99 -23.03
C LYS A 121 28.09 -11.35 -23.88
N ALA A 122 28.96 -10.37 -24.17
CA ALA A 122 30.19 -10.62 -24.92
C ALA A 122 31.13 -11.58 -24.18
N GLN A 123 31.30 -11.42 -22.87
CA GLN A 123 32.13 -12.31 -22.05
C GLN A 123 31.57 -13.73 -22.02
N PHE A 124 30.25 -13.90 -21.90
CA PHE A 124 29.63 -15.22 -21.99
C PHE A 124 29.82 -15.89 -23.34
N ASN A 125 29.76 -15.15 -24.45
CA ASN A 125 30.04 -15.70 -25.78
C ASN A 125 31.47 -16.23 -25.89
N THR A 126 32.44 -15.58 -25.23
CA THR A 126 33.81 -16.08 -25.13
C THR A 126 33.88 -17.41 -24.38
N TYR A 127 33.15 -17.57 -23.28
CA TYR A 127 33.10 -18.85 -22.54
C TYR A 127 32.40 -19.97 -23.33
N ILE A 128 31.33 -19.65 -24.07
CA ILE A 128 30.67 -20.62 -24.95
C ILE A 128 31.64 -21.14 -26.02
N LYS A 129 32.38 -20.25 -26.69
CA LYS A 129 33.38 -20.64 -27.71
C LYS A 129 34.45 -21.57 -27.14
N LYS A 130 34.85 -21.36 -25.89
CA LYS A 130 35.87 -22.16 -25.19
C LYS A 130 35.32 -23.40 -24.45
N VAL A 131 34.00 -23.61 -24.46
CA VAL A 131 33.34 -24.68 -23.67
C VAL A 131 33.68 -24.59 -22.17
N ASP A 132 33.85 -23.37 -21.66
CA ASP A 132 34.35 -23.10 -20.30
C ASP A 132 33.19 -22.86 -19.32
N SER A 133 32.50 -23.95 -18.97
CA SER A 133 31.33 -23.90 -18.09
C SER A 133 31.65 -23.44 -16.67
N LYS A 134 32.85 -23.76 -16.16
CA LYS A 134 33.31 -23.38 -14.81
C LYS A 134 33.46 -21.86 -14.69
N ASN A 135 34.15 -21.24 -15.63
CA ASN A 135 34.34 -19.79 -15.59
C ASN A 135 33.04 -19.04 -15.96
N ALA A 136 32.19 -19.60 -16.84
CA ALA A 136 30.86 -19.03 -17.08
C ALA A 136 30.00 -18.99 -15.80
N LYS A 137 29.95 -20.08 -15.03
CA LYS A 137 29.21 -20.13 -13.75
C LYS A 137 29.78 -19.17 -12.71
N THR A 138 31.11 -19.10 -12.60
CA THR A 138 31.79 -18.19 -11.68
C THR A 138 31.50 -16.73 -12.03
N TYR A 139 31.63 -16.37 -13.31
CA TYR A 139 31.33 -15.04 -13.80
C TYR A 139 29.86 -14.66 -13.59
N TYR A 140 28.92 -15.56 -13.90
CA TYR A 140 27.50 -15.37 -13.59
C TYR A 140 27.26 -15.07 -12.12
N THR A 141 27.84 -15.87 -11.22
CA THR A 141 27.68 -15.69 -9.76
C THR A 141 28.18 -14.31 -9.33
N THR A 142 29.33 -13.87 -9.83
CA THR A 142 29.87 -12.54 -9.56
C THR A 142 28.93 -11.43 -10.04
N GLN A 143 28.40 -11.50 -11.26
CA GLN A 143 27.48 -10.48 -11.77
C GLN A 143 26.14 -10.50 -11.03
N LYS A 144 25.63 -11.69 -10.69
CA LYS A 144 24.40 -11.85 -9.91
C LYS A 144 24.54 -11.19 -8.55
N ASN A 145 25.62 -11.48 -7.82
CA ASN A 145 25.85 -10.90 -6.49
C ASN A 145 25.95 -9.37 -6.54
N LYS A 146 26.59 -8.81 -7.57
CA LYS A 146 26.65 -7.36 -7.79
C LYS A 146 25.26 -6.75 -7.98
N LEU A 147 24.43 -7.33 -8.86
CA LEU A 147 23.07 -6.86 -9.09
C LEU A 147 22.19 -7.03 -7.84
N THR A 148 22.28 -8.17 -7.14
CA THR A 148 21.53 -8.36 -5.90
C THR A 148 21.91 -7.34 -4.82
N ALA A 149 23.19 -6.99 -4.69
CA ALA A 149 23.60 -5.95 -3.74
C ALA A 149 23.02 -4.58 -4.09
N ILE A 150 23.03 -4.20 -5.38
CA ILE A 150 22.42 -2.94 -5.87
C ILE A 150 20.92 -2.93 -5.57
N ARG A 151 20.22 -4.02 -5.88
CA ARG A 151 18.79 -4.18 -5.62
C ARG A 151 18.46 -4.04 -4.14
N ASN A 152 19.19 -4.73 -3.26
CA ASN A 152 18.96 -4.64 -1.81
C ASN A 152 19.19 -3.21 -1.28
N TYR A 153 20.21 -2.54 -1.80
CA TYR A 153 20.49 -1.15 -1.45
C TYR A 153 19.37 -0.19 -1.91
N GLN A 154 18.82 -0.40 -3.11
CA GLN A 154 17.67 0.37 -3.60
C GLN A 154 16.40 0.06 -2.82
N ASN A 155 16.08 -1.21 -2.53
CA ASN A 155 14.90 -1.57 -1.74
C ASN A 155 14.96 -0.94 -0.34
N HIS A 156 16.14 -0.90 0.28
CA HIS A 156 16.28 -0.19 1.56
C HIS A 156 16.11 1.33 1.41
N THR A 157 16.53 1.89 0.28
CA THR A 157 16.31 3.31 -0.01
C THR A 157 14.82 3.60 -0.26
N TYR A 158 14.10 2.70 -0.94
CA TYR A 158 12.66 2.73 -1.17
C TYR A 158 11.89 2.76 0.15
N ASN A 159 12.08 1.77 1.02
CA ASN A 159 11.32 1.71 2.28
C ASN A 159 11.52 2.98 3.12
N ASN A 160 12.76 3.46 3.21
CA ASN A 160 13.08 4.63 4.02
C ASN A 160 12.54 5.94 3.43
N ILE A 161 12.48 6.06 2.10
CA ILE A 161 11.98 7.30 1.46
C ILE A 161 10.46 7.33 1.45
N GLU A 162 9.80 6.20 1.20
CA GLU A 162 8.34 6.05 1.25
C GLU A 162 7.81 6.38 2.66
N GLU A 163 8.37 5.77 3.70
CA GLU A 163 8.01 6.04 5.10
C GLU A 163 8.19 7.54 5.43
N TYR A 164 9.31 8.13 4.99
CA TYR A 164 9.57 9.54 5.26
C TYR A 164 8.66 10.49 4.49
N THR A 165 8.25 10.15 3.27
CA THR A 165 7.24 10.93 2.54
C THR A 165 5.92 10.94 3.29
N TYR A 166 5.43 9.78 3.78
CA TYR A 166 4.20 9.72 4.57
C TYR A 166 4.27 10.52 5.87
N GLU A 167 5.42 10.48 6.57
CA GLU A 167 5.64 11.32 7.75
C GLU A 167 5.53 12.82 7.42
N ILE A 168 6.05 13.24 6.26
CA ILE A 168 6.03 14.64 5.83
C ILE A 168 4.62 15.06 5.38
N GLU A 169 3.88 14.20 4.70
CA GLU A 169 2.47 14.45 4.33
C GLU A 169 1.60 14.65 5.58
N ASP A 170 1.72 13.77 6.57
CA ASP A 170 1.00 13.89 7.85
C ASP A 170 1.37 15.18 8.60
N GLN A 171 2.66 15.54 8.61
CA GLN A 171 3.12 16.79 9.21
C GLN A 171 2.53 18.01 8.49
N ILE A 172 2.53 18.04 7.15
CA ILE A 172 1.92 19.13 6.37
C ILE A 172 0.44 19.26 6.71
N TYR A 173 -0.30 18.15 6.71
CA TYR A 173 -1.73 18.14 7.02
C TYR A 173 -1.98 18.68 8.43
N THR A 174 -1.27 18.16 9.43
CA THR A 174 -1.41 18.56 10.84
C THR A 174 -1.10 20.03 11.05
N GLU A 175 0.01 20.54 10.49
CA GLU A 175 0.36 21.96 10.61
C GLU A 175 -0.65 22.87 9.90
N ASN A 176 -1.20 22.43 8.78
CA ASN A 176 -2.28 23.14 8.09
C ASN A 176 -3.56 23.18 8.93
N GLU A 177 -3.96 22.05 9.51
CA GLU A 177 -5.13 21.99 10.38
C GLU A 177 -4.97 22.93 11.58
N ILE A 178 -3.82 22.88 12.26
CA ILE A 178 -3.50 23.79 13.37
C ILE A 178 -3.61 25.25 12.92
N TYR A 179 -3.09 25.58 11.74
CA TYR A 179 -3.18 26.93 11.20
C TYR A 179 -4.63 27.35 10.95
N ILE A 180 -5.43 26.53 10.27
CA ILE A 180 -6.83 26.83 9.94
C ILE A 180 -7.67 26.92 11.22
N ARG A 181 -7.49 26.01 12.19
CA ARG A 181 -8.16 26.06 13.49
C ARG A 181 -7.95 27.38 14.23
N LYS A 182 -6.73 27.95 14.15
CA LYS A 182 -6.44 29.28 14.71
C LYS A 182 -7.20 30.41 14.00
N GLN A 183 -7.50 30.27 12.72
CA GLN A 183 -8.24 31.26 11.93
C GLN A 183 -9.77 31.12 12.08
N LEU A 184 -10.26 29.90 12.32
CA LEU A 184 -11.68 29.54 12.36
C LEU A 184 -12.07 28.87 13.69
N PRO A 185 -11.71 29.42 14.86
CA PRO A 185 -11.91 28.72 16.14
C PRO A 185 -13.39 28.52 16.48
N VAL A 186 -14.26 29.44 16.03
CA VAL A 186 -15.71 29.35 16.27
C VAL A 186 -16.34 28.29 15.39
N GLU A 187 -16.00 28.27 14.09
CA GLU A 187 -16.53 27.29 13.15
C GLU A 187 -16.12 25.87 13.51
N TYR A 188 -14.85 25.66 13.93
CA TYR A 188 -14.41 24.36 14.45
C TYR A 188 -15.16 23.97 15.72
N LYS A 189 -15.29 24.88 16.69
CA LYS A 189 -16.00 24.58 17.94
C LYS A 189 -17.45 24.17 17.67
N ASN A 190 -18.13 24.88 16.78
CA ASN A 190 -19.52 24.56 16.42
C ASN A 190 -19.60 23.20 15.72
N PHE A 191 -18.73 22.97 14.74
CA PHE A 191 -18.65 21.68 14.04
C PHE A 191 -18.41 20.53 15.02
N GLU A 192 -17.41 20.63 15.89
CA GLU A 192 -17.07 19.59 16.88
C GLU A 192 -18.19 19.34 17.89
N THR A 193 -18.92 20.40 18.29
CA THR A 193 -20.06 20.28 19.19
C THR A 193 -21.17 19.46 18.53
N GLU A 194 -21.57 19.83 17.31
CA GLU A 194 -22.65 19.16 16.60
C GLU A 194 -22.26 17.74 16.14
N SER A 195 -21.02 17.54 15.67
CA SER A 195 -20.54 16.23 15.22
C SER A 195 -20.37 15.24 16.38
N THR A 196 -19.87 15.70 17.53
CA THR A 196 -19.78 14.86 18.74
C THR A 196 -21.16 14.42 19.20
N LEU A 197 -22.14 15.34 19.22
CA LEU A 197 -23.52 15.02 19.58
C LEU A 197 -24.15 14.06 18.55
N GLY A 198 -23.90 14.28 17.26
CA GLY A 198 -24.34 13.40 16.18
C GLY A 198 -23.82 11.98 16.36
N MET A 199 -22.52 11.81 16.62
CA MET A 199 -21.94 10.49 16.87
C MET A 199 -22.52 9.81 18.12
N GLN A 200 -22.77 10.56 19.20
CA GLN A 200 -23.43 10.01 20.39
C GLN A 200 -24.83 9.50 20.09
N HIS A 201 -25.63 10.27 19.35
CA HIS A 201 -26.96 9.88 18.91
C HIS A 201 -26.93 8.62 18.03
N LEU A 202 -26.00 8.55 17.07
CA LEU A 202 -25.81 7.39 16.21
C LEU A 202 -25.55 6.11 17.00
N TYR A 203 -24.62 6.14 17.95
CA TYR A 203 -24.36 4.99 18.82
C TYR A 203 -25.54 4.68 19.76
N GLY A 204 -26.33 5.69 20.11
CA GLY A 204 -27.52 5.56 20.95
C GLY A 204 -28.72 4.88 20.28
N LEU A 205 -28.85 4.93 18.95
CA LEU A 205 -30.02 4.42 18.20
C LEU A 205 -30.35 2.96 18.55
N SER A 206 -29.36 2.07 18.58
CA SER A 206 -29.54 0.64 18.84
C SER A 206 -29.99 0.33 20.28
N SER A 207 -29.61 1.18 21.24
CA SER A 207 -30.01 1.04 22.65
C SER A 207 -31.50 1.35 22.85
N LYS A 208 -32.06 2.26 22.06
CA LYS A 208 -33.43 2.75 22.22
C LYS A 208 -34.49 1.78 21.73
N GLU A 209 -34.22 1.06 20.63
CA GLU A 209 -35.10 -0.02 20.18
C GLU A 209 -35.21 -1.13 21.25
N SER A 210 -34.05 -1.54 21.78
CA SER A 210 -33.96 -2.55 22.84
C SER A 210 -34.74 -2.14 24.10
N GLU A 211 -34.74 -0.84 24.43
CA GLU A 211 -35.47 -0.29 25.57
C GLU A 211 -36.99 -0.47 25.43
N ILE A 212 -37.55 -0.18 24.25
CA ILE A 212 -38.99 -0.33 23.99
C ILE A 212 -39.39 -1.79 24.00
N ILE A 213 -38.64 -2.64 23.32
CA ILE A 213 -38.92 -4.07 23.27
C ILE A 213 -38.90 -4.66 24.68
N SER A 214 -37.88 -4.32 25.49
CA SER A 214 -37.79 -4.75 26.88
C SER A 214 -39.01 -4.30 27.71
N TYR A 215 -39.40 -3.03 27.61
CA TYR A 215 -40.58 -2.52 28.30
C TYR A 215 -41.89 -3.18 27.80
N ALA A 216 -42.01 -3.45 26.51
CA ALA A 216 -43.14 -4.19 25.96
C ALA A 216 -43.24 -5.60 26.57
N TYR A 217 -42.12 -6.31 26.73
CA TYR A 217 -42.07 -7.58 27.45
C TYR A 217 -42.46 -7.46 28.93
N GLU A 218 -42.24 -6.33 29.58
CA GLU A 218 -42.66 -6.11 30.97
C GLU A 218 -44.19 -5.96 31.08
N VAL A 219 -44.82 -5.18 30.19
CA VAL A 219 -46.23 -4.76 30.34
C VAL A 219 -47.24 -5.52 29.47
N LEU A 220 -46.78 -6.21 28.42
CA LEU A 220 -47.62 -6.96 27.48
C LEU A 220 -47.34 -8.47 27.53
N ASP A 221 -48.38 -9.26 27.28
CA ASP A 221 -48.32 -10.70 27.02
C ASP A 221 -47.87 -10.89 25.56
N MET A 222 -46.56 -10.89 25.39
CA MET A 222 -45.90 -10.84 24.10
C MET A 222 -46.06 -12.14 23.31
N ASP A 223 -46.68 -12.05 22.13
CA ASP A 223 -46.63 -13.08 21.10
C ASP A 223 -45.84 -12.61 19.87
N TYR A 224 -45.54 -13.54 18.97
CA TYR A 224 -44.75 -13.24 17.77
C TYR A 224 -45.37 -12.14 16.89
N PRO A 225 -46.69 -12.13 16.60
CA PRO A 225 -47.32 -11.03 15.85
C PRO A 225 -47.17 -9.66 16.54
N THR A 226 -47.35 -9.58 17.86
CA THR A 226 -47.23 -8.33 18.63
C THR A 226 -45.79 -7.82 18.61
N HIS A 227 -44.82 -8.71 18.83
CA HIS A 227 -43.39 -8.39 18.73
C HIS A 227 -43.03 -7.82 17.36
N ARG A 228 -43.44 -8.51 16.28
CA ARG A 228 -43.17 -8.07 14.90
C ARG A 228 -43.82 -6.72 14.57
N GLN A 229 -45.01 -6.46 15.09
CA GLN A 229 -45.66 -5.16 14.88
C GLN A 229 -44.89 -4.03 15.56
N ILE A 230 -44.40 -4.25 16.77
CA ILE A 230 -43.57 -3.27 17.49
C ILE A 230 -42.26 -2.99 16.73
N GLU A 231 -41.55 -4.04 16.31
CA GLU A 231 -40.34 -3.90 15.47
C GLU A 231 -40.63 -3.09 14.19
N THR A 232 -41.75 -3.40 13.51
CA THR A 232 -42.16 -2.70 12.28
C THR A 232 -42.46 -1.23 12.54
N ASP A 233 -43.17 -0.92 13.62
CA ASP A 233 -43.49 0.46 14.00
C ASP A 233 -42.20 1.26 14.28
N ILE A 234 -41.27 0.67 15.03
CA ILE A 234 -39.96 1.27 15.35
C ILE A 234 -39.13 1.46 14.09
N THR A 235 -39.08 0.45 13.21
CA THR A 235 -38.37 0.50 11.92
C THR A 235 -38.90 1.65 11.06
N ASN A 236 -40.22 1.82 10.96
CA ASN A 236 -40.82 2.94 10.24
C ASN A 236 -40.47 4.31 10.84
N MET A 237 -40.26 4.39 12.17
CA MET A 237 -39.77 5.61 12.82
C MET A 237 -38.31 5.89 12.49
N PHE A 238 -37.46 4.85 12.46
CA PHE A 238 -36.07 4.97 12.01
C PHE A 238 -36.00 5.36 10.53
N GLU A 239 -36.73 4.70 9.63
CA GLU A 239 -36.70 5.02 8.20
C GLU A 239 -37.03 6.50 7.93
N LYS A 240 -37.96 7.09 8.68
CA LYS A 240 -38.29 8.53 8.61
C LYS A 240 -37.12 9.43 9.06
N LEU A 241 -36.36 9.02 10.08
CA LEU A 241 -35.15 9.72 10.51
C LEU A 241 -34.10 9.72 9.39
N TYR A 242 -33.93 8.58 8.70
CA TYR A 242 -32.89 8.37 7.70
C TYR A 242 -33.19 9.01 6.33
N THR A 243 -34.42 8.84 5.80
CA THR A 243 -34.80 9.25 4.43
C THR A 243 -34.79 10.76 4.16
N GLY A 244 -34.62 11.59 5.19
CA GLY A 244 -34.57 13.06 5.05
C GLY A 244 -33.26 13.73 5.44
N ASN A 245 -32.36 13.07 6.20
CA ASN A 245 -31.28 13.78 6.92
C ASN A 245 -29.93 13.06 6.98
N PHE A 246 -29.88 11.77 6.64
CA PHE A 246 -28.65 10.97 6.75
C PHE A 246 -27.78 11.05 5.50
N GLY A 247 -28.41 11.19 4.32
CA GLY A 247 -27.70 11.42 3.06
C GLY A 247 -26.82 12.66 3.11
N ASP A 248 -27.24 13.71 3.83
CA ASP A 248 -26.46 14.93 4.01
C ASP A 248 -25.20 14.74 4.87
N ILE A 249 -25.12 13.69 5.69
CA ILE A 249 -23.90 13.34 6.45
C ILE A 249 -22.97 12.48 5.59
N ASP A 250 -23.52 11.46 4.92
CA ASP A 250 -22.75 10.59 4.02
C ASP A 250 -22.15 11.41 2.84
N ASP A 251 -22.90 12.38 2.30
CA ASP A 251 -22.45 13.27 1.22
C ASP A 251 -21.31 14.23 1.62
N LEU A 252 -21.04 14.42 2.92
CA LEU A 252 -19.91 15.24 3.40
C LEU A 252 -18.57 14.52 3.23
N GLU A 253 -18.58 13.19 3.19
CA GLU A 253 -17.37 12.38 3.08
C GLU A 253 -16.95 12.14 1.62
N GLU A 254 -17.90 12.16 0.68
CA GLU A 254 -17.65 11.75 -0.73
C GLU A 254 -17.34 12.91 -1.70
N GLY A 255 -17.42 14.18 -1.26
CA GLY A 255 -17.25 15.34 -2.14
C GLY A 255 -15.83 15.93 -2.22
N ASP A 256 -14.97 15.44 -3.13
CA ASP A 256 -13.56 15.86 -3.32
C ASP A 256 -13.29 17.39 -3.32
N ASN A 257 -14.23 18.20 -3.81
CA ASN A 257 -14.06 19.66 -3.95
C ASN A 257 -14.60 20.48 -2.77
N TYR A 258 -15.37 19.87 -1.86
CA TYR A 258 -15.97 20.54 -0.69
C TYR A 258 -15.60 19.88 0.65
N SER A 259 -14.83 18.80 0.62
CA SER A 259 -14.32 18.14 1.82
C SER A 259 -13.41 19.06 2.63
N LEU A 260 -13.59 19.03 3.96
CA LEU A 260 -12.71 19.69 4.91
C LEU A 260 -11.26 19.17 4.77
N TYR A 261 -11.08 17.89 4.45
CA TYR A 261 -9.78 17.25 4.25
C TYR A 261 -8.99 17.94 3.14
N THR A 262 -9.55 18.05 1.93
CA THR A 262 -8.91 18.73 0.79
C THR A 262 -8.63 20.21 1.08
N ALA A 263 -9.49 20.87 1.85
CA ALA A 263 -9.27 22.26 2.25
C ALA A 263 -8.08 22.40 3.22
N ILE A 264 -7.92 21.45 4.15
CA ILE A 264 -6.77 21.38 5.05
C ILE A 264 -5.48 21.10 4.28
N GLU A 265 -5.45 20.09 3.40
CA GLU A 265 -4.28 19.78 2.58
C GLU A 265 -3.76 21.00 1.80
N LYS A 266 -4.68 21.81 1.25
CA LYS A 266 -4.36 23.01 0.47
C LYS A 266 -4.15 24.27 1.31
N ARG A 267 -4.28 24.18 2.63
CA ARG A 267 -4.26 25.31 3.57
C ARG A 267 -5.26 26.43 3.19
N ASP A 268 -6.42 26.06 2.64
CA ASP A 268 -7.44 26.98 2.13
C ASP A 268 -8.48 27.30 3.21
N VAL A 269 -8.27 28.43 3.91
CA VAL A 269 -9.15 28.87 5.00
C VAL A 269 -10.57 29.14 4.52
N ALA A 270 -10.76 29.67 3.31
CA ALA A 270 -12.09 30.01 2.81
C ALA A 270 -12.91 28.74 2.53
N LYS A 271 -12.29 27.75 1.86
CA LYS A 271 -12.93 26.45 1.64
C LYS A 271 -13.16 25.69 2.93
N ALA A 272 -12.20 25.71 3.85
CA ALA A 272 -12.35 25.07 5.16
C ALA A 272 -13.53 25.66 5.94
N LYS A 273 -13.70 26.99 5.91
CA LYS A 273 -14.87 27.66 6.51
C LYS A 273 -16.18 27.17 5.88
N THR A 274 -16.26 27.12 4.55
CA THR A 274 -17.46 26.64 3.86
C THR A 274 -17.77 25.19 4.22
N ALA A 275 -16.75 24.32 4.24
CA ALA A 275 -16.91 22.92 4.64
C ALA A 275 -17.42 22.80 6.08
N LEU A 276 -16.76 23.46 7.04
CA LEU A 276 -17.17 23.45 8.46
C LEU A 276 -18.60 23.92 8.65
N VAL A 277 -19.02 25.01 8.01
CA VAL A 277 -20.38 25.54 8.12
C VAL A 277 -21.40 24.56 7.55
N LYS A 278 -21.13 23.95 6.40
CA LYS A 278 -22.01 22.94 5.79
C LYS A 278 -22.12 21.70 6.67
N SER A 279 -20.99 21.17 7.13
CA SER A 279 -20.97 20.00 8.00
C SER A 279 -21.66 20.26 9.33
N THR A 280 -21.46 21.44 9.93
CA THR A 280 -22.18 21.86 11.15
C THR A 280 -23.69 21.86 10.91
N ALA A 281 -24.16 22.41 9.79
CA ALA A 281 -25.59 22.44 9.48
C ALA A 281 -26.17 21.04 9.28
N ALA A 282 -25.46 20.14 8.59
CA ALA A 282 -25.88 18.76 8.40
C ALA A 282 -25.97 18.00 9.74
N TYR A 283 -24.93 18.07 10.58
CA TYR A 283 -24.97 17.45 11.91
C TYR A 283 -26.06 18.04 12.79
N LYS A 284 -26.29 19.35 12.72
CA LYS A 284 -27.38 20.00 13.43
C LYS A 284 -28.75 19.47 12.99
N ASN A 285 -28.99 19.37 11.68
CA ASN A 285 -30.25 18.84 11.15
C ASN A 285 -30.47 17.38 11.58
N PHE A 286 -29.41 16.58 11.58
CA PHE A 286 -29.45 15.21 12.10
C PHE A 286 -29.79 15.19 13.60
N ASN A 287 -29.12 16.00 14.42
CA ASN A 287 -29.37 16.08 15.87
C ASN A 287 -30.81 16.51 16.17
N ASP A 288 -31.31 17.54 15.49
CA ASP A 288 -32.68 18.02 15.66
C ASP A 288 -33.70 16.93 15.26
N SER A 289 -33.41 16.17 14.20
CA SER A 289 -34.26 15.05 13.75
C SER A 289 -34.21 13.86 14.70
N TYR A 290 -33.04 13.55 15.26
CA TYR A 290 -32.87 12.51 16.28
C TYR A 290 -33.67 12.84 17.53
N ASN A 291 -33.63 14.09 17.99
CA ASN A 291 -34.40 14.52 19.16
C ASN A 291 -35.91 14.34 18.93
N GLN A 292 -36.40 14.65 17.73
CA GLN A 292 -37.81 14.39 17.39
C GLN A 292 -38.13 12.89 17.36
N PHE A 293 -37.24 12.08 16.77
CA PHE A 293 -37.35 10.62 16.79
C PHE A 293 -37.44 10.10 18.23
N GLU A 294 -36.59 10.57 19.15
CA GLU A 294 -36.61 10.13 20.55
C GLU A 294 -37.93 10.50 21.25
N ILE A 295 -38.51 11.66 20.97
CA ILE A 295 -39.83 12.07 21.48
C ILE A 295 -40.93 11.13 20.98
N ASP A 296 -40.95 10.85 19.69
CA ASP A 296 -41.95 9.96 19.06
C ASP A 296 -41.85 8.54 19.64
N LEU A 297 -40.62 8.08 19.83
CA LEU A 297 -40.29 6.76 20.35
C LEU A 297 -40.73 6.60 21.82
N ASN A 298 -40.45 7.60 22.65
CA ASN A 298 -40.90 7.64 24.05
C ASN A 298 -42.43 7.73 24.16
N THR A 299 -43.06 8.50 23.27
CA THR A 299 -44.53 8.58 23.18
C THR A 299 -45.13 7.24 22.78
N TYR A 300 -44.51 6.53 21.84
CA TYR A 300 -44.91 5.18 21.46
C TYR A 300 -44.81 4.21 22.64
N LYS A 301 -43.67 4.21 23.34
CA LYS A 301 -43.44 3.41 24.56
C LYS A 301 -44.54 3.64 25.60
N ALA A 302 -44.84 4.91 25.91
CA ALA A 302 -45.87 5.27 26.90
C ALA A 302 -47.28 4.80 26.51
N ASN A 303 -47.57 4.69 25.21
CA ASN A 303 -48.87 4.30 24.67
C ASN A 303 -48.99 2.80 24.35
N LEU A 304 -47.97 1.98 24.61
CA LEU A 304 -47.98 0.55 24.27
C LEU A 304 -49.18 -0.21 24.87
N THR A 305 -49.51 0.04 26.13
CA THR A 305 -50.63 -0.62 26.82
C THR A 305 -52.00 -0.17 26.31
N VAL A 306 -52.09 1.04 25.76
CA VAL A 306 -53.31 1.53 25.09
C VAL A 306 -53.42 0.91 23.70
N LYS A 307 -52.32 0.92 22.93
CA LYS A 307 -52.26 0.38 21.57
C LYS A 307 -52.53 -1.12 21.53
N PHE A 308 -52.04 -1.86 22.52
CA PHE A 308 -52.20 -3.31 22.67
C PHE A 308 -53.03 -3.66 23.90
N ALA A 309 -54.16 -2.97 24.13
CA ALA A 309 -54.99 -3.13 25.32
C ALA A 309 -55.44 -4.58 25.59
N ASN A 310 -55.68 -5.37 24.54
CA ASN A 310 -56.05 -6.79 24.65
C ASN A 310 -54.88 -7.72 25.00
N LYS A 311 -53.64 -7.21 25.02
CA LYS A 311 -52.42 -7.93 25.36
C LYS A 311 -51.82 -7.47 26.68
N VAL A 312 -52.42 -6.51 27.38
CA VAL A 312 -51.88 -6.05 28.67
C VAL A 312 -51.88 -7.20 29.68
N LYS A 313 -50.72 -7.44 30.32
CA LYS A 313 -50.61 -8.45 31.37
C LYS A 313 -51.53 -8.11 32.52
N LYS A 314 -52.20 -9.13 33.04
CA LYS A 314 -53.01 -9.04 34.26
C LYS A 314 -52.16 -9.22 35.49
#